data_AF-A0A5U8J9Z8-F1
#
_entry.id   AF-A0A5U8J9Z8-F1
#
_cell.length_a   1.000
_cell.length_b   1.000
_cell.length_c   1.000
_cell.angle_alpha   90.00
_cell.angle_beta   90.00
_cell.angle_gamma   90.00
#
_symmetry.space_group_name_H-M   'P 1'
#
loop_
_entity.id
_entity.type
_entity.pdbx_description
1 polymer ?
#
loop_
_entity_poly.entity_id
_entity_poly.type
_entity_poly.pdbx_seq_one_letter_code
_entity_poly.pdbx_strand_id
1 'polypeptide(L)' 'MPPSKNNSAPLRVTLAHIRQAGYCPQGARQFARRYGLDFRQFIRDGFIDAEILLATGDELARRLVEFARQEELQNSHSGD' A
#
# COMPACT_ATOMS: atom_id res chain seq x y z
N MET A 1 -13.30 -12.48 -9.97
CA MET A 1 -14.09 -11.23 -9.94
C MET A 1 -13.08 -10.08 -9.89
N PRO A 2 -12.91 -9.27 -10.94
CA PRO A 2 -12.11 -8.05 -10.85
C PRO A 2 -12.95 -6.93 -10.23
N PRO A 3 -12.47 -6.22 -9.18
CA PRO A 3 -13.17 -5.04 -8.68
C PRO A 3 -13.08 -3.88 -9.69
N SER A 4 -14.23 -3.24 -9.87
CA SER A 4 -14.52 -2.15 -10.80
C SER A 4 -13.64 -0.92 -10.59
N LYS A 5 -13.18 -0.37 -11.71
CA LYS A 5 -12.57 0.97 -11.80
C LYS A 5 -13.59 2.04 -11.38
N ASN A 6 -13.30 2.81 -10.33
CA ASN A 6 -13.91 4.11 -10.10
C ASN A 6 -12.79 5.15 -9.94
N ASN A 7 -13.03 6.32 -10.53
CA ASN A 7 -12.05 7.33 -10.92
C ASN A 7 -11.52 8.23 -9.79
N SER A 8 -11.00 7.64 -8.71
CA SER A 8 -10.08 8.32 -7.79
C SER A 8 -8.74 7.61 -7.95
N ALA A 9 -7.66 8.31 -8.30
CA ALA A 9 -6.36 7.67 -8.53
C ALA A 9 -6.06 6.71 -7.37
N PRO A 10 -5.89 5.39 -7.64
CA PRO A 10 -5.74 4.42 -6.57
C PRO A 10 -4.47 4.77 -5.81
N LEU A 11 -4.59 5.02 -4.51
CA LEU A 11 -3.45 5.35 -3.69
C LEU A 11 -2.56 4.11 -3.57
N ARG A 12 -1.38 4.17 -4.21
CA ARG A 12 -0.46 3.04 -4.31
C ARG A 12 0.55 3.04 -3.18
N VAL A 13 0.44 2.03 -2.31
CA VAL A 13 1.43 1.80 -1.26
C VAL A 13 2.52 0.88 -1.80
N THR A 14 3.68 1.44 -2.11
CA THR A 14 4.89 0.69 -2.48
C THR A 14 5.70 0.21 -1.27
N LEU A 15 6.70 -0.63 -1.54
CA LEU A 15 7.72 -1.06 -0.56
C LEU A 15 8.48 0.10 0.10
N ALA A 16 8.57 1.27 -0.55
CA ALA A 16 9.21 2.44 0.03
C ALA A 16 8.46 2.90 1.28
N HIS A 17 7.14 3.08 1.20
CA HIS A 17 6.30 3.42 2.35
C HIS A 17 6.41 2.41 3.50
N ILE A 18 6.54 1.11 3.17
CA ILE A 18 6.73 0.04 4.18
C ILE A 18 8.06 0.23 4.92
N ARG A 19 9.13 0.60 4.20
CA ARG A 19 10.43 0.93 4.81
C ARG A 19 10.38 2.22 5.61
N GLN A 20 9.69 3.25 5.10
CA GLN A 20 9.50 4.54 5.81
C GLN A 20 8.71 4.37 7.10
N ALA A 21 7.72 3.47 7.10
CA ALA A 21 6.98 3.09 8.30
C ALA A 21 7.79 2.21 9.29
N GLY A 22 9.06 1.88 8.97
CA GLY A 22 9.95 1.09 9.81
C GLY A 22 9.65 -0.41 9.81
N TYR A 23 8.93 -0.91 8.80
CA TYR A 23 8.51 -2.30 8.77
C TYR A 23 9.52 -3.19 8.05
N CYS A 24 9.93 -4.28 8.71
CA CYS A 24 10.80 -5.29 8.11
C CYS A 24 10.07 -6.10 7.02
N PRO A 25 10.78 -6.56 5.96
CA PRO A 25 10.20 -7.39 4.90
C PRO A 25 9.61 -8.71 5.42
N GLN A 26 10.04 -9.17 6.60
CA GLN A 26 9.45 -10.31 7.28
C GLN A 26 8.06 -10.01 7.86
N GLY A 27 7.87 -8.82 8.43
CA GLY A 27 6.56 -8.37 8.92
C GLY A 27 5.57 -8.25 7.78
N ALA A 28 5.97 -7.65 6.65
CA ALA A 28 5.09 -7.48 5.50
C ALA A 28 4.61 -8.83 4.94
N ARG A 29 5.49 -9.84 4.93
CA ARG A 29 5.14 -11.22 4.56
C ARG A 29 4.17 -11.86 5.55
N GLN A 30 4.38 -11.67 6.86
CA GLN A 30 3.47 -12.23 7.86
C GLN A 30 2.09 -11.57 7.80
N PHE A 31 2.04 -10.25 7.64
CA PHE A 31 0.83 -9.48 7.42
C PHE A 31 0.06 -9.99 6.20
N ALA A 32 0.73 -10.12 5.05
CA ALA A 32 0.09 -10.64 3.84
C ALA A 32 -0.47 -12.06 4.05
N ARG A 33 0.27 -12.94 4.72
CA ARG A 33 -0.21 -14.31 5.04
C ARG A 33 -1.37 -14.32 6.03
N ARG A 34 -1.36 -13.42 7.02
CA ARG A 34 -2.39 -13.31 8.07
C ARG A 34 -3.73 -12.86 7.50
N TYR A 35 -3.70 -11.92 6.57
CA TYR A 35 -4.87 -11.34 5.94
C TYR A 35 -5.23 -11.98 4.59
N GLY A 36 -4.48 -13.00 4.16
CA GLY A 36 -4.71 -13.68 2.87
C GLY A 36 -4.47 -12.79 1.66
N LEU A 37 -3.63 -11.77 1.79
CA LEU A 37 -3.32 -10.85 0.70
C LEU A 37 -2.47 -11.53 -0.37
N ASP A 38 -2.76 -11.19 -1.63
CA ASP A 38 -2.02 -11.66 -2.79
C ASP A 38 -0.62 -11.05 -2.85
N PHE A 39 0.29 -11.60 -2.05
CA PHE A 39 1.71 -11.23 -2.06
C PHE A 39 2.32 -11.36 -3.46
N ARG A 40 1.78 -12.26 -4.29
CA ARG A 40 2.21 -12.43 -5.69
C ARG A 40 1.87 -11.23 -6.57
N GLN A 41 0.70 -10.61 -6.39
CA GLN A 41 0.38 -9.33 -7.03
C GLN A 41 1.30 -8.24 -6.50
N PHE A 42 1.51 -8.19 -5.18
CA PHE A 42 2.41 -7.19 -4.59
C PHE A 42 3.84 -7.22 -5.16
N ILE A 43 4.40 -8.41 -5.41
CA ILE A 43 5.72 -8.55 -6.04
C ILE A 43 5.68 -8.25 -7.55
N ARG A 44 4.60 -8.62 -8.24
CA ARG A 44 4.46 -8.40 -9.69
C ARG A 44 4.28 -6.92 -10.03
N ASP A 45 3.39 -6.25 -9.32
CA ASP A 45 3.03 -4.85 -9.52
C ASP A 45 3.97 -3.90 -8.76
N GLY A 46 4.59 -4.37 -7.67
CA GLY A 46 5.51 -3.57 -6.84
C GLY A 46 4.80 -2.61 -5.89
N PHE A 47 3.48 -2.62 -5.86
CA PHE A 47 2.63 -1.82 -4.99
C PHE A 47 1.39 -2.60 -4.55
N ILE A 48 0.74 -2.12 -3.49
CA ILE A 48 -0.57 -2.58 -3.02
C ILE A 48 -1.52 -1.38 -2.95
N ASP A 49 -2.77 -1.59 -3.33
CA ASP A 49 -3.79 -0.55 -3.21
C ASP A 49 -4.11 -0.25 -1.74
N ALA A 50 -4.22 1.04 -1.42
CA ALA A 50 -4.61 1.50 -0.10
C ALA A 50 -5.95 0.90 0.36
N GLU A 51 -6.89 0.68 -0.55
CA GLU A 51 -8.18 0.06 -0.22
C GLU A 51 -8.03 -1.36 0.31
N ILE A 52 -7.09 -2.14 -0.24
CA ILE A 52 -6.79 -3.50 0.22
C ILE A 52 -6.20 -3.46 1.64
N LEU A 53 -5.35 -2.47 1.92
CA LEU A 53 -4.82 -2.24 3.26
C LEU A 53 -5.93 -1.81 4.22
N LEU A 54 -6.77 -0.84 3.86
CA LEU A 54 -7.88 -0.38 4.70
C LEU A 54 -8.89 -1.51 4.98
N ALA A 55 -9.10 -2.41 4.02
CA ALA A 55 -9.97 -3.58 4.17
C ALA A 55 -9.46 -4.57 5.23
N THR A 56 -8.15 -4.60 5.54
CA THR A 56 -7.65 -5.45 6.64
C THR A 56 -8.04 -4.92 8.02
N GLY A 57 -8.41 -3.64 8.14
CA GLY A 57 -8.80 -3.00 9.39
C GLY A 57 -7.66 -2.86 10.41
N ASP A 58 -6.40 -3.04 9.98
CA ASP A 58 -5.24 -3.01 10.86
C ASP A 58 -4.72 -1.58 11.04
N GLU A 59 -4.21 -1.25 12.22
CA GLU A 59 -3.62 0.07 12.47
C GLU A 59 -2.38 0.31 11.58
N LEU A 60 -1.59 -0.75 11.31
CA LEU A 60 -0.43 -0.66 10.41
C LEU A 60 -0.85 -0.30 8.99
N ALA A 61 -1.91 -0.93 8.49
CA ALA A 61 -2.45 -0.63 7.18
C ALA A 61 -2.85 0.83 7.06
N ARG A 62 -3.51 1.39 8.08
CA ARG A 62 -3.89 2.82 8.11
C ARG A 62 -2.68 3.73 8.07
N ARG A 63 -1.62 3.43 8.84
CA ARG A 63 -0.37 4.21 8.84
C ARG A 63 0.29 4.19 7.46
N LEU A 64 0.36 3.03 6.81
CA LEU A 64 0.95 2.89 5.47
C LEU A 64 0.19 3.70 4.41
N VAL A 65 -1.13 3.70 4.49
CA VAL A 65 -2.00 4.51 3.63
C VAL A 65 -1.78 6.00 3.87
N GLU A 66 -1.59 6.42 5.11
CA GLU A 66 -1.28 7.81 5.44
C GLU A 66 0.05 8.26 4.82
N PHE A 67 1.12 7.47 4.97
CA PHE A 67 2.42 7.77 4.34
C PHE A 67 2.29 7.90 2.81
N ALA A 68 1.64 6.94 2.16
CA ALA A 68 1.44 7.02 0.72
C ALA A 68 0.65 8.25 0.30
N ARG A 69 -0.37 8.62 1.08
CA ARG A 69 -1.16 9.82 0.79
C ARG A 69 -0.30 11.08 0.89
N GLN A 70 0.58 11.15 1.90
CA GLN A 70 1.52 12.26 2.05
C GLN A 70 2.52 12.30 0.88
N GLU A 71 3.04 11.15 0.44
CA GLU A 71 3.95 11.09 -0.70
C GLU A 71 3.28 11.50 -2.02
N GLU A 72 2.06 11.04 -2.32
CA GLU A 72 1.33 11.46 -3.53
C GLU A 72 1.06 12.98 -3.55
N LEU A 73 0.74 13.56 -2.39
CA LEU A 73 0.55 15.00 -2.24
C LEU A 73 1.86 15.78 -2.47
N GLN A 74 3.00 15.23 -2.03
CA GLN A 74 4.32 15.85 -2.21
C GLN A 74 4.87 15.65 -3.63
N ASN A 75 4.68 14.47 -4.22
CA ASN A 75 5.13 14.11 -5.56
C ASN A 75 4.38 14.89 -6.65
N SER A 76 3.18 15.41 -6.35
CA SER A 76 2.45 16.34 -7.22
C SER A 76 3.05 17.76 -7.29
N HIS A 77 4.15 18.05 -6.57
CA HIS A 77 4.78 19.37 -6.52
C HIS A 77 6.26 19.42 -6.97
N SER A 78 6.83 18.36 -7.53
CA SER A 78 8.22 18.43 -8.03
C SER A 78 8.32 17.92 -9.46
N GLY A 79 8.00 18.83 -10.38
CA GLY A 79 8.75 18.92 -11.62
C GLY A 79 9.96 19.81 -11.39
N ASP A 80 11.15 19.21 -11.47
CA ASP A 80 12.36 19.81 -12.05
C ASP A 80 13.18 18.69 -12.69
#